data_AF-A0A8J3G7T7-F1
#
_entry.id   AF-A0A8J3G7T7-F1
#
_cell.length_a   1.000
_cell.length_b   1.000
_cell.length_c   1.000
_cell.angle_alpha   90.00
_cell.angle_beta   90.00
_cell.angle_gamma   90.00
#
_symmetry.space_group_name_H-M   'P 1'
#
loop_
_entity.id
_entity.type
_entity.pdbx_description
1 polymer ?
#
loop_
_entity_poly.entity_id
_entity_poly.type
_entity_poly.pdbx_seq_one_letter_code
_entity_poly.pdbx_strand_id
1 'polypeptide(L)'
;MADSYRSDEIKMIITKPARSIYDFRLDGVSFQNRKVSFIAGGCYSWAFDFNDYISKSDTVIKNKGELKFYIHKKDSILVFPFECDGVIYE
;
A
#
# COMPACT_ATOMS: atom_id res chain seq x y z
N MET A 1 -13.37 5.66 10.96
CA MET A 1 -12.47 5.68 9.78
C MET A 1 -11.11 5.05 10.10
N ALA A 2 -10.39 5.50 11.14
CA ALA A 2 -9.13 4.87 11.56
C ALA A 2 -9.23 3.37 11.92
N ASP A 3 -10.33 2.94 12.54
CA ASP A 3 -10.55 1.53 12.91
C ASP A 3 -10.72 0.59 11.69
N SER A 4 -11.30 1.10 10.59
CA SER A 4 -11.41 0.37 9.33
C SER A 4 -10.02 0.10 8.74
N TYR A 5 -9.15 1.12 8.69
CA TYR A 5 -7.79 0.98 8.17
C TYR A 5 -6.86 0.15 9.07
N ARG A 6 -7.18 0.01 10.36
CA ARG A 6 -6.48 -0.94 11.25
C ARG A 6 -6.83 -2.39 10.92
N SER A 7 -7.99 -2.67 10.34
CA SER A 7 -8.36 -4.06 10.01
C SER A 7 -7.80 -4.56 8.68
N ASP A 8 -7.35 -3.64 7.82
CA ASP A 8 -6.79 -3.94 6.51
C ASP A 8 -5.41 -4.59 6.57
N GLU A 9 -5.20 -5.58 5.70
CA GLU A 9 -3.91 -6.24 5.50
C GLU A 9 -3.57 -6.30 4.01
N ILE A 10 -2.41 -5.76 3.64
CA ILE A 10 -1.88 -5.80 2.27
C ILE A 10 -0.45 -6.30 2.35
N LYS A 11 -0.13 -7.33 1.60
CA LYS A 11 1.19 -7.97 1.59
C LYS A 11 1.49 -8.40 0.17
N MET A 12 1.99 -7.48 -0.65
CA MET A 12 2.03 -7.63 -2.10
C MET A 12 3.37 -7.18 -2.70
N ILE A 13 3.89 -7.97 -3.63
CA ILE A 13 5.00 -7.58 -4.51
C ILE A 13 4.42 -7.03 -5.81
N ILE A 14 4.81 -5.82 -6.18
CA ILE A 14 4.24 -5.10 -7.32
C ILE A 14 4.80 -5.65 -8.63
N THR A 15 3.92 -6.09 -9.52
CA THR A 15 4.30 -6.53 -10.87
C THR A 15 4.02 -5.47 -11.92
N LYS A 16 2.97 -4.67 -11.71
CA LYS A 16 2.59 -3.54 -12.55
C LYS A 16 2.18 -2.36 -11.66
N PRO A 17 2.96 -1.27 -11.63
CA PRO A 17 2.56 -0.06 -10.91
C PRO A 17 1.41 0.63 -11.63
N ALA A 18 0.72 1.54 -10.94
CA ALA A 18 -0.38 2.27 -11.53
C ALA A 18 0.14 3.24 -12.60
N ARG A 19 -0.70 3.52 -13.60
CA ARG A 19 -0.34 4.43 -14.68
C ARG A 19 -0.42 5.89 -14.26
N SER A 20 -1.40 6.21 -13.41
CA SER A 20 -1.62 7.57 -12.90
C SER A 20 -2.60 7.51 -11.73
N ILE A 21 -2.78 8.66 -11.08
CA ILE A 21 -3.85 8.87 -10.09
C ILE A 21 -5.26 8.69 -10.70
N TYR A 22 -5.47 8.95 -11.99
CA TYR A 22 -6.78 8.79 -12.63
C TYR A 22 -7.06 7.36 -13.12
N ASP A 23 -6.03 6.51 -13.16
CA ASP A 23 -6.08 5.09 -13.53
C ASP A 23 -5.29 4.30 -12.49
N PHE A 24 -5.73 4.43 -11.23
CA PHE A 24 -5.04 3.81 -10.10
C PHE A 24 -5.36 2.32 -10.05
N ARG A 25 -4.40 1.53 -10.52
CA ARG A 25 -4.41 0.07 -10.42
C ARG A 25 -2.99 -0.45 -10.22
N LEU A 26 -2.74 -1.01 -9.05
CA LEU A 26 -1.54 -1.78 -8.76
C LEU A 26 -1.86 -3.25 -8.95
N ASP A 27 -1.17 -3.92 -9.87
CA ASP A 27 -1.23 -5.38 -9.95
C ASP A 27 0.03 -5.95 -9.29
N GLY A 28 -0.14 -7.05 -8.57
CA GLY A 28 0.94 -7.70 -7.87
C GLY A 28 0.63 -9.13 -7.46
N VAL A 29 1.55 -9.70 -6.70
CA VAL A 29 1.44 -11.06 -6.19
C VAL A 29 1.58 -11.01 -4.67
N SER A 30 0.64 -11.62 -3.96
CA SER A 30 0.77 -11.75 -2.51
C SER A 30 1.94 -12.69 -2.19
N PHE A 31 2.88 -12.25 -1.35
CA PHE A 31 4.03 -13.09 -1.01
C PHE A 31 3.67 -14.27 -0.09
N GLN A 32 2.52 -14.20 0.61
CA GLN A 32 2.10 -15.25 1.55
C GLN A 32 1.56 -16.49 0.84
N ASN A 33 0.75 -16.30 -0.22
CA ASN A 33 0.06 -17.39 -0.89
C ASN A 33 0.35 -17.46 -2.40
N ARG A 34 1.24 -16.58 -2.91
CA ARG A 34 1.60 -16.43 -4.33
C ARG A 34 0.41 -16.19 -5.26
N LYS A 35 -0.74 -15.77 -4.74
CA LYS A 35 -1.91 -15.43 -5.56
C LYS A 35 -1.72 -14.06 -6.18
N VAL A 36 -2.09 -13.94 -7.45
CA VAL A 36 -2.20 -12.65 -8.13
C VAL A 36 -3.32 -11.86 -7.44
N SER A 37 -3.07 -10.60 -7.16
CA SER A 37 -4.00 -9.69 -6.51
C SER A 37 -3.78 -8.29 -7.04
N PHE A 38 -4.78 -7.44 -6.92
CA PHE A 38 -4.69 -6.06 -7.39
C PHE A 38 -5.30 -5.12 -6.36
N ILE A 39 -4.84 -3.87 -6.40
CA ILE A 39 -5.32 -2.75 -5.60
C ILE A 39 -5.82 -1.71 -6.59
N ALA A 40 -7.10 -1.34 -6.53
CA ALA A 40 -7.70 -0.36 -7.43
C ALA A 40 -8.33 0.81 -6.64
N GLY A 41 -8.47 1.95 -7.32
CA GLY A 41 -9.13 3.14 -6.76
C GLY A 41 -10.55 2.80 -6.30
N GLY A 42 -10.84 3.05 -5.02
CA GLY A 42 -12.11 2.72 -4.37
C GLY A 42 -12.05 1.56 -3.38
N CYS A 43 -11.05 0.68 -3.45
CA CYS A 43 -10.90 -0.46 -2.53
C CYS A 43 -9.88 -0.20 -1.41
N TYR A 44 -8.90 0.66 -1.66
CA TYR A 44 -7.81 1.00 -0.72
C TYR A 44 -7.30 2.41 -1.02
N SER A 45 -8.07 3.40 -0.58
CA SER A 45 -7.79 4.84 -0.69
C SER A 45 -6.37 5.23 -0.28
N TRP A 46 -5.76 4.54 0.68
CA TRP A 46 -4.47 4.96 1.24
C TRP A 46 -3.26 4.65 0.35
N ALA A 47 -3.33 3.64 -0.52
CA ALA A 47 -2.23 3.36 -1.45
C ALA A 47 -2.11 4.41 -2.57
N PHE A 48 -3.20 5.16 -2.79
CA PHE A 48 -3.27 6.24 -3.78
C PHE A 48 -2.28 7.36 -3.45
N ASP A 49 -2.20 7.75 -2.17
CA ASP A 49 -1.35 8.84 -1.70
C ASP A 49 0.15 8.55 -1.91
N PHE A 50 0.51 7.27 -2.02
CA PHE A 50 1.89 6.83 -2.18
C PHE A 50 2.21 6.32 -3.58
N ASN A 51 1.32 6.52 -4.55
CA ASN A 51 1.49 5.99 -5.90
C ASN A 51 2.85 6.35 -6.52
N ASP A 52 3.29 7.59 -6.36
CA ASP A 52 4.56 8.08 -6.93
C ASP A 52 5.80 7.40 -6.32
N TYR A 53 5.65 6.77 -5.16
CA TYR A 53 6.72 6.03 -4.50
C TYR A 53 6.70 4.53 -4.86
N ILE A 54 5.70 4.03 -5.58
CA ILE A 54 5.54 2.60 -5.88
C ILE A 54 6.05 2.30 -7.28
N SER A 55 7.04 1.42 -7.37
CA SER A 55 7.60 0.93 -8.64
C SER A 55 7.47 -0.58 -8.77
N LYS A 56 7.67 -1.06 -10.01
CA LYS A 56 7.73 -2.51 -10.27
C LYS A 56 8.80 -3.16 -9.39
N SER A 57 8.48 -4.33 -8.85
CA SER A 57 9.28 -5.12 -7.92
C SER A 57 9.40 -4.58 -6.50
N ASP A 58 8.80 -3.42 -6.19
CA ASP A 58 8.68 -2.97 -4.79
C ASP A 58 7.70 -3.88 -4.04
N THR A 59 7.87 -3.99 -2.73
CA THR A 59 6.91 -4.70 -1.87
C THR A 59 6.13 -3.70 -1.05
N VAL A 60 4.82 -3.75 -1.18
CA VAL A 60 3.87 -2.95 -0.41
C VAL A 60 3.35 -3.79 0.75
N ILE A 61 3.51 -3.28 1.96
CA ILE A 61 3.09 -3.93 3.20
C ILE A 61 2.23 -2.98 4.03
N LYS A 62 1.08 -3.49 4.43
CA LYS A 62 0.15 -2.93 5.39
C LYS A 62 -0.21 -4.07 6.34
N ASN A 63 0.20 -3.97 7.59
CA ASN A 63 -0.17 -4.95 8.60
C ASN A 63 -1.50 -4.58 9.25
N LYS A 64 -2.26 -5.62 9.60
CA LYS A 64 -3.44 -5.50 10.44
C LYS A 64 -3.03 -5.05 11.85
N GLY A 65 -3.77 -4.11 12.41
CA GLY A 65 -3.60 -3.51 13.72
C GLY A 65 -2.73 -2.25 13.73
N GLU A 66 -1.88 -2.07 12.71
CA GLU A 66 -1.00 -0.92 12.58
C GLU A 66 -1.68 0.20 11.78
N LEU A 67 -1.22 1.43 11.98
CA LEU A 67 -1.55 2.58 11.12
C LEU A 67 -0.29 3.07 10.43
N LYS A 68 0.48 2.14 9.87
CA LYS A 68 1.65 2.40 9.03
C LYS A 68 1.52 1.65 7.70
N PHE A 69 2.00 2.28 6.63
CA PHE A 69 2.12 1.72 5.29
C PHE A 69 3.60 1.68 4.91
N TYR A 70 4.06 0.54 4.44
CA TYR A 70 5.46 0.26 4.20
C TYR A 70 5.68 -0.01 2.70
N ILE A 71 6.67 0.63 2.12
CA ILE A 71 7.14 0.35 0.76
C ILE A 71 8.60 -0.08 0.85
N HIS A 72 8.84 -1.37 0.68
CA HIS A 72 10.16 -1.93 0.62
C HIS A 72 10.68 -1.81 -0.81
N LYS A 73 11.71 -0.98 -0.96
CA LYS A 73 12.52 -0.89 -2.16
C LYS A 73 13.73 -1.81 -2.02
N LYS A 74 14.49 -1.93 -3.11
CA LYS A 74 15.72 -2.73 -3.14
C LYS A 74 16.71 -2.35 -2.03
N ASP A 75 16.90 -1.04 -1.81
CA ASP A 75 17.97 -0.50 -0.96
C ASP A 75 17.44 0.30 0.25
N SER A 76 16.12 0.48 0.36
CA SER A 76 15.51 1.32 1.40
C SER A 76 14.08 0.88 1.74
N ILE A 77 13.62 1.22 2.95
CA ILE A 77 12.23 1.03 3.35
C ILE A 77 11.63 2.42 3.59
N LEU A 78 10.55 2.73 2.88
CA LEU A 78 9.76 3.93 3.13
C LEU A 78 8.62 3.56 4.07
N VAL A 79 8.42 4.36 5.12
CA VAL A 79 7.37 4.16 6.11
C VAL A 79 6.50 5.40 6.15
N PHE A 80 5.22 5.22 5.88
CA PHE A 80 4.23 6.28 5.88
C PHE A 80 3.22 5.99 7.00
N PRO A 81 3.28 6.72 8.12
CA PRO A 81 2.27 6.61 9.16
C PRO A 81 0.93 7.21 8.69
N PHE A 82 -0.17 6.81 9.32
CA PHE A 82 -1.47 7.39 9.05
C PHE A 82 -1.54 8.75 9.73
N GLU A 83 -1.72 9.79 8.93
CA GLU A 83 -1.94 11.15 9.41
C GLU A 83 -3.36 11.58 9.09
N CYS A 84 -4.06 12.11 10.09
CA CYS A 84 -5.36 12.74 9.90
C CYS A 84 -5.35 14.06 10.67
N ASP A 85 -5.64 15.17 9.97
CA ASP A 85 -5.68 16.53 10.55
C ASP A 85 -4.39 16.91 11.30
N GLY A 86 -3.23 16.49 10.80
CA GLY A 86 -1.93 16.76 11.42
C GLY A 86 -1.63 15.94 12.68
N VAL A 87 -2.50 14.98 13.02
CA VAL A 87 -2.28 14.00 14.09
C VAL A 87 -1.80 12.70 13.47
N ILE A 88 -0.62 12.27 13.88
CA ILE A 88 -0.05 10.98 13.50
C ILE A 88 -0.61 9.91 14.43
N TYR A 89 -1.21 8.87 13.86
CA TYR A 89 -1.73 7.73 14.60
C TYR A 89 -0.77 6.55 14.46
N GLU A 90 -0.26 6.07 15.59
CA GLU A 90 0.61 4.89 15.67
C GLU A 90 -0.13 3.61 16.11
#